data_AF-A0A397A7W0-F1
#
_entry.id   AF-A0A397A7W0-F1
#
_cell.length_a   1.000
_cell.length_b   1.000
_cell.length_c   1.000
_cell.angle_alpha   90.00
_cell.angle_beta   90.00
_cell.angle_gamma   90.00
#
_symmetry.space_group_name_H-M   'P 1'
#
loop_
_entity.id
_entity.type
_entity.pdbx_description
1 polymer ?
#
loop_
_entity_poly.entity_id
_entity_poly.type
_entity_poly.pdbx_seq_one_letter_code
_entity_poly.pdbx_strand_id
1 'polypeptide(L)'
;SADNQGEREQLQQERLAKQTEIAAIQQKVWKRYPREKELLDAKHATNTQQTDIKAQLRRRQQLVAYISDTKTKIRTLEADAAKDVSDKQAALARKLVNTLTKHVKQLSGSREMVSNLMTITSKQVEFDLTSTTMEHRVSVISRVLSEEEAKLQRLKDEYDDVKRALVDEARHAVKLKECAERAAPENHPAFDCLPDSAVEIHAQVESITVALAHFRGDLRVLDTYEQVQKEIEEAEAKLARMESSFATLQDRINAIKEMAKWGIERRAQFRATGKLTTMTAEEQSGGGMDIYNERKVFSRITKSSCGSQLPQYFLITPKLITGLEYHPDTKVLVILNGPYNILQAEWDVDTFVAKRQKLI
;
A
#
# COMPACT_ATOMS: atom_id res chain seq x y z
N SER A 1 4.15 -89.52 -148.60
CA SER A 1 3.58 -90.70 -147.90
C SER A 1 2.56 -90.19 -146.91
N ALA A 2 1.32 -90.64 -147.04
CA ALA A 2 0.10 -89.99 -146.55
C ALA A 2 -0.21 -90.13 -145.05
N ASP A 3 0.71 -90.70 -144.24
CA ASP A 3 0.50 -90.96 -142.81
C ASP A 3 0.63 -89.73 -141.90
N ASN A 4 1.43 -88.72 -142.26
CA ASN A 4 1.68 -87.54 -141.40
C ASN A 4 0.54 -86.51 -141.38
N GLN A 5 -0.48 -86.66 -142.23
CA GLN A 5 -1.60 -85.73 -142.33
C GLN A 5 -2.80 -86.17 -141.47
N GLY A 6 -2.99 -87.48 -141.30
CA GLY A 6 -4.02 -88.07 -140.44
C GLY A 6 -3.74 -87.91 -138.94
N GLU A 7 -2.50 -88.12 -138.48
CA GLU A 7 -2.12 -87.89 -137.08
C GLU A 7 -2.27 -86.42 -136.66
N ARG A 8 -2.01 -85.49 -137.59
CA ARG A 8 -2.12 -84.05 -137.35
C ARG A 8 -3.58 -83.61 -137.17
N GLU A 9 -4.50 -84.19 -137.94
CA GLU A 9 -5.94 -83.96 -137.79
C GLU A 9 -6.50 -84.61 -136.51
N GLN A 10 -6.03 -85.79 -136.12
CA GLN A 10 -6.40 -86.46 -134.87
C GLN A 10 -5.98 -85.64 -133.64
N LEU A 11 -4.72 -85.21 -133.57
CA LEU A 11 -4.23 -84.36 -132.49
C LEU A 11 -4.94 -83.00 -132.45
N GLN A 12 -5.36 -82.47 -133.61
CA GLN A 12 -6.10 -81.22 -133.70
C GLN A 12 -7.55 -81.37 -133.21
N GLN A 13 -8.19 -82.52 -133.47
CA GLN A 13 -9.49 -82.88 -132.89
C GLN A 13 -9.43 -83.11 -131.38
N GLU A 14 -8.42 -83.83 -130.88
CA GLU A 14 -8.21 -84.03 -129.44
C GLU A 14 -7.95 -82.71 -128.72
N ARG A 15 -7.13 -81.83 -129.30
CA ARG A 15 -6.91 -80.48 -128.77
C ARG A 15 -8.21 -79.70 -128.70
N LEU A 16 -9.06 -79.76 -129.73
CA LEU A 16 -10.35 -79.07 -129.74
C LEU A 16 -11.32 -79.65 -128.68
N ALA A 17 -11.35 -80.98 -128.53
CA ALA A 17 -12.13 -81.67 -127.51
C ALA A 17 -11.70 -81.26 -126.09
N LYS A 18 -10.39 -81.22 -125.83
CA LYS A 18 -9.83 -80.74 -124.56
C LYS A 18 -10.07 -79.26 -124.33
N GLN A 19 -10.00 -78.42 -125.37
CA GLN A 19 -10.34 -77.00 -125.28
C GLN A 19 -11.81 -76.80 -124.87
N THR A 20 -12.70 -77.62 -125.41
CA THR A 20 -14.14 -77.60 -125.10
C THR A 20 -14.40 -78.10 -123.68
N GLU A 21 -13.69 -79.14 -123.25
CA GLU A 21 -13.75 -79.67 -121.88
C GLU A 21 -13.25 -78.64 -120.85
N ILE A 22 -12.14 -77.95 -121.14
CA ILE A 22 -11.62 -76.85 -120.32
C ILE A 22 -12.63 -75.70 -120.24
N ALA A 23 -13.24 -75.30 -121.36
CA ALA A 23 -14.26 -74.25 -121.36
C ALA A 23 -15.50 -74.64 -120.54
N ALA A 24 -15.94 -75.90 -120.63
CA ALA A 24 -17.05 -76.41 -119.83
C ALA A 24 -16.72 -76.43 -118.33
N ILE A 25 -15.49 -76.79 -117.96
CA ILE A 25 -15.01 -76.74 -116.56
C ILE A 25 -14.91 -75.29 -116.08
N GLN A 26 -14.35 -74.39 -116.88
CA GLN A 26 -14.26 -72.96 -116.56
C GLN A 26 -15.64 -72.34 -116.34
N GLN A 27 -16.64 -72.70 -117.16
CA GLN A 27 -18.01 -72.24 -116.98
C GLN A 27 -18.63 -72.77 -115.67
N LYS A 28 -18.36 -74.02 -115.29
CA LYS A 28 -18.80 -74.58 -114.00
C LYS A 28 -18.14 -73.86 -112.82
N VAL A 29 -16.86 -73.52 -112.92
CA VAL A 29 -16.13 -72.73 -111.91
C VAL A 29 -16.73 -71.32 -111.81
N TRP A 30 -16.95 -70.66 -112.96
CA TRP A 30 -17.55 -69.32 -113.01
C TRP A 30 -18.95 -69.28 -112.38
N LYS A 31 -19.76 -70.33 -112.58
CA LYS A 31 -21.08 -70.44 -111.95
C LYS A 31 -21.02 -70.65 -110.43
N ARG A 32 -19.95 -71.24 -109.91
CA ARG A 32 -19.76 -71.51 -108.46
C ARG A 32 -19.11 -70.34 -107.72
N TYR A 33 -18.32 -69.53 -108.41
CA TYR A 33 -17.55 -68.43 -107.81
C TYR A 33 -18.39 -67.39 -107.03
N PRO A 34 -19.55 -66.91 -107.53
CA PRO A 34 -20.38 -65.97 -106.77
C PRO A 34 -20.90 -66.58 -105.46
N ARG A 35 -21.30 -67.86 -105.51
CA ARG A 35 -21.81 -68.57 -104.33
C ARG A 35 -20.74 -68.80 -103.28
N GLU A 36 -19.51 -69.10 -103.72
CA GLU A 36 -18.36 -69.22 -102.82
C GLU A 36 -18.03 -67.87 -102.14
N LYS A 37 -18.07 -66.77 -102.91
CA LYS A 37 -17.88 -65.43 -102.37
C LYS A 37 -18.95 -65.05 -101.34
N GLU A 38 -20.23 -65.28 -101.65
CA GLU A 38 -21.34 -65.06 -100.70
C GLU A 38 -21.16 -65.84 -99.39
N LEU A 39 -20.75 -67.12 -99.48
CA LEU A 39 -20.52 -67.96 -98.31
C LEU A 39 -19.32 -67.46 -97.48
N LEU A 40 -18.26 -66.97 -98.13
CA LEU A 40 -17.13 -66.35 -97.44
C LEU A 40 -17.54 -65.07 -96.73
N ASP A 41 -18.28 -64.18 -97.38
CA ASP A 41 -18.78 -62.93 -96.79
C ASP A 41 -19.72 -63.22 -95.60
N ALA A 42 -20.62 -64.20 -95.74
CA ALA A 42 -21.50 -64.66 -94.66
C ALA A 42 -20.71 -65.27 -93.48
N LYS A 43 -19.65 -66.02 -93.76
CA LYS A 43 -18.73 -66.56 -92.74
C LYS A 43 -18.00 -65.43 -92.01
N HIS A 44 -17.49 -64.44 -92.72
CA HIS A 44 -16.85 -63.27 -92.13
C HIS A 44 -17.81 -62.48 -91.25
N ALA A 45 -19.03 -62.22 -91.73
CA ALA A 45 -20.07 -61.54 -90.95
C ALA A 45 -20.43 -62.31 -89.67
N THR A 46 -20.62 -63.64 -89.77
CA THR A 46 -20.92 -64.50 -88.63
C THR A 46 -19.77 -64.54 -87.62
N ASN A 47 -18.52 -64.58 -88.09
CA ASN A 47 -17.34 -64.52 -87.22
C ASN A 47 -17.26 -63.18 -86.49
N THR A 48 -17.51 -62.06 -87.18
CA THR A 48 -17.54 -60.73 -86.54
C THR A 48 -18.63 -60.66 -85.48
N GLN A 49 -19.83 -61.15 -85.76
CA GLN A 49 -20.91 -61.25 -84.75
C GLN A 49 -20.50 -62.14 -83.56
N GLN A 50 -19.87 -63.28 -83.81
CA GLN A 50 -19.40 -64.16 -82.75
C GLN A 50 -18.34 -63.46 -81.87
N THR A 51 -17.43 -62.69 -82.46
CA THR A 51 -16.44 -61.91 -81.70
C THR A 51 -17.09 -60.80 -80.88
N ASP A 52 -18.11 -60.11 -81.41
CA ASP A 52 -18.83 -59.07 -80.68
C ASP A 52 -19.61 -59.66 -79.50
N ILE A 53 -20.35 -60.75 -79.71
CA ILE A 53 -21.06 -61.47 -78.63
C ILE A 53 -20.08 -61.92 -77.54
N LYS A 54 -18.90 -62.45 -77.91
CA LYS A 54 -17.85 -62.80 -76.94
C LYS A 54 -17.32 -61.58 -76.18
N ALA A 55 -17.16 -60.44 -76.84
CA ALA A 55 -16.75 -59.20 -76.18
C ALA A 55 -17.82 -58.68 -75.20
N GLN A 56 -19.09 -58.70 -75.60
CA GLN A 56 -20.22 -58.36 -74.73
C GLN A 56 -20.31 -59.28 -73.50
N LEU A 57 -20.09 -60.59 -73.69
CA LEU A 57 -20.06 -61.55 -72.59
C LEU A 57 -18.94 -61.23 -71.58
N ARG A 58 -17.73 -60.88 -72.06
CA ARG A 58 -16.63 -60.45 -71.19
C ARG A 58 -16.97 -59.17 -70.40
N ARG A 59 -17.57 -58.16 -71.05
CA ARG A 59 -18.03 -56.94 -70.38
C ARG A 59 -19.07 -57.26 -69.29
N ARG A 60 -20.01 -58.16 -69.59
CA ARG A 60 -21.00 -58.61 -68.60
C ARG A 60 -20.35 -59.31 -67.42
N GLN A 61 -19.37 -60.18 -67.65
CA GLN A 61 -18.61 -60.84 -66.57
C GLN A 61 -17.87 -59.82 -65.69
N GLN A 62 -17.24 -58.80 -66.29
CA GLN A 62 -16.58 -57.72 -65.55
C GLN A 62 -17.57 -56.92 -64.68
N LEU A 63 -18.75 -56.59 -65.21
CA LEU A 63 -19.80 -55.90 -64.45
C LEU A 63 -20.33 -56.75 -63.29
N VAL A 64 -20.51 -58.06 -63.51
CA VAL A 64 -20.93 -58.99 -62.45
C VAL A 64 -19.89 -59.06 -61.33
N ALA A 65 -18.60 -59.13 -61.67
CA ALA A 65 -17.52 -59.09 -60.69
C ALA A 65 -17.54 -57.77 -59.90
N TYR A 66 -17.64 -56.63 -60.59
CA TYR A 66 -17.71 -55.31 -59.96
C TYR A 66 -18.90 -55.16 -59.01
N ILE A 67 -20.08 -55.65 -59.41
CA ILE A 67 -21.28 -55.64 -58.55
C ILE A 67 -21.05 -56.52 -57.31
N SER A 68 -20.41 -57.67 -57.46
CA SER A 68 -20.08 -58.56 -56.33
C SER A 68 -19.14 -57.87 -55.33
N ASP A 69 -18.08 -57.23 -55.82
CA ASP A 69 -17.13 -56.48 -54.98
C ASP A 69 -17.83 -55.32 -54.27
N THR A 70 -18.67 -54.59 -54.99
CA THR A 70 -19.45 -53.47 -54.44
C THR A 70 -20.43 -53.95 -53.36
N LYS A 71 -21.13 -55.07 -53.58
CA LYS A 71 -22.01 -55.68 -52.56
C LYS A 71 -21.23 -56.11 -51.32
N THR A 72 -20.04 -56.65 -51.50
CA THR A 72 -19.17 -57.03 -50.37
C THR A 72 -18.76 -55.81 -49.57
N LYS A 73 -18.40 -54.72 -50.26
CA LYS A 73 -18.05 -53.43 -49.62
C LYS A 73 -19.23 -52.80 -48.87
N ILE A 74 -20.43 -52.86 -49.44
CA ILE A 74 -21.65 -52.39 -48.77
C ILE A 74 -21.87 -53.18 -47.47
N ARG A 75 -21.80 -54.51 -47.52
CA ARG A 75 -21.95 -55.35 -46.31
C ARG A 75 -20.92 -55.02 -45.23
N THR A 76 -19.67 -54.75 -45.60
CA THR A 76 -18.65 -54.36 -44.62
C THR A 76 -18.96 -53.01 -43.96
N LEU A 77 -19.44 -52.05 -44.75
CA LEU A 77 -19.81 -50.73 -44.23
C LEU A 77 -21.06 -50.78 -43.34
N GLU A 78 -22.05 -51.60 -43.69
CA GLU A 78 -23.23 -51.84 -42.87
C GLU A 78 -22.85 -52.50 -41.53
N ALA A 79 -21.94 -53.48 -41.56
CA ALA A 79 -21.44 -54.13 -40.35
C ALA A 79 -20.64 -53.17 -39.45
N ASP A 80 -19.87 -52.24 -40.03
CA ASP A 80 -19.17 -51.21 -39.27
C ASP A 80 -20.10 -50.14 -38.70
N ALA A 81 -21.12 -49.72 -39.46
CA ALA A 81 -22.13 -48.77 -39.00
C ALA A 81 -23.05 -49.35 -37.91
N ALA A 82 -23.27 -50.66 -37.92
CA ALA A 82 -24.03 -51.37 -36.88
C ALA A 82 -23.25 -51.57 -35.56
N LYS A 83 -21.95 -51.28 -35.51
CA LYS A 83 -21.17 -51.33 -34.26
C LYS A 83 -21.62 -50.18 -33.34
N ASP A 84 -22.18 -50.53 -32.20
CA ASP A 84 -22.51 -49.56 -31.15
C ASP A 84 -21.22 -49.01 -30.50
N VAL A 85 -20.99 -47.70 -30.67
CA VAL A 85 -19.82 -46.99 -30.13
C VAL A 85 -20.17 -46.22 -28.84
N SER A 86 -21.43 -46.27 -28.41
CA SER A 86 -21.95 -45.53 -27.26
C SER A 86 -21.15 -45.83 -25.98
N ASP A 87 -20.75 -47.09 -25.76
CA ASP A 87 -19.93 -47.48 -24.62
C ASP A 87 -18.53 -46.85 -24.63
N LYS A 88 -17.91 -46.74 -25.81
CA LYS A 88 -16.60 -46.08 -25.96
C LYS A 88 -16.71 -44.58 -25.76
N GLN A 89 -17.78 -43.95 -26.29
CA GLN A 89 -18.06 -42.54 -26.07
C GLN A 89 -18.31 -42.26 -24.58
N ALA A 90 -19.12 -43.07 -23.91
CA ALA A 90 -19.38 -42.96 -22.48
C ALA A 90 -18.10 -43.18 -21.64
N ALA A 91 -17.24 -44.12 -22.03
CA ALA A 91 -15.97 -44.35 -21.35
C ALA A 91 -14.99 -43.16 -21.51
N LEU A 92 -14.92 -42.56 -22.70
CA LEU A 92 -14.11 -41.36 -22.94
C LEU A 92 -14.67 -40.14 -22.19
N ALA A 93 -15.99 -39.96 -22.18
CA ALA A 93 -16.64 -38.90 -21.42
C ALA A 93 -16.34 -39.02 -19.92
N ARG A 94 -16.44 -40.23 -19.34
CA ARG A 94 -16.06 -40.50 -17.94
C ARG A 94 -14.60 -40.16 -17.68
N LYS A 95 -13.68 -40.56 -18.57
CA LYS A 95 -12.25 -40.22 -18.44
C LYS A 95 -12.03 -38.70 -18.46
N LEU A 96 -12.68 -37.99 -19.37
CA LEU A 96 -12.58 -36.53 -19.49
C LEU A 96 -13.06 -35.83 -18.20
N VAL A 97 -14.23 -36.22 -17.69
CA VAL A 97 -14.78 -35.68 -16.44
C VAL A 97 -13.82 -35.92 -15.28
N ASN A 98 -13.30 -37.14 -15.14
CA ASN A 98 -12.36 -37.46 -14.06
C ASN A 98 -11.07 -36.62 -14.14
N THR A 99 -10.54 -36.42 -15.35
CA THR A 99 -9.35 -35.58 -15.56
C THR A 99 -9.65 -34.11 -15.24
N LEU A 100 -10.76 -33.55 -15.75
CA LEU A 100 -11.15 -32.18 -15.47
C LEU A 100 -11.38 -31.93 -13.97
N THR A 101 -12.06 -32.85 -13.27
CA THR A 101 -12.26 -32.75 -11.82
C THR A 101 -10.94 -32.70 -11.05
N LYS A 102 -9.93 -33.49 -11.47
CA LYS A 102 -8.58 -33.43 -10.87
C LYS A 102 -7.93 -32.07 -11.10
N HIS A 103 -7.99 -31.53 -12.32
CA HIS A 103 -7.44 -30.21 -12.63
C HIS A 103 -8.14 -29.09 -11.86
N VAL A 104 -9.47 -29.12 -11.74
CA VAL A 104 -10.23 -28.15 -10.95
C VAL A 104 -9.79 -28.18 -9.49
N LYS A 105 -9.65 -29.37 -8.90
CA LYS A 105 -9.19 -29.52 -7.51
C LYS A 105 -7.77 -28.98 -7.30
N GLN A 106 -6.88 -29.20 -8.28
CA GLN A 106 -5.52 -28.66 -8.23
C GLN A 106 -5.53 -27.13 -8.32
N LEU A 107 -6.28 -26.56 -9.26
CA LEU A 107 -6.41 -25.11 -9.43
C LEU A 107 -7.04 -24.43 -8.21
N SER A 108 -8.06 -25.05 -7.59
CA SER A 108 -8.66 -24.50 -6.37
C SER A 108 -7.66 -24.48 -5.21
N GLY A 109 -6.88 -25.54 -5.03
CA GLY A 109 -5.81 -25.58 -4.02
C GLY A 109 -4.72 -24.53 -4.28
N SER A 110 -4.28 -24.38 -5.53
CA SER A 110 -3.30 -23.34 -5.90
C SER A 110 -3.86 -21.93 -5.67
N ARG A 111 -5.13 -21.68 -6.00
CA ARG A 111 -5.78 -20.38 -5.72
C ARG A 111 -5.79 -20.06 -4.23
N GLU A 112 -6.12 -21.04 -3.39
CA GLU A 112 -6.12 -20.87 -1.94
C GLU A 112 -4.72 -20.54 -1.40
N MET A 113 -3.69 -21.26 -1.87
CA MET A 113 -2.29 -20.97 -1.51
C MET A 113 -1.86 -19.56 -1.92
N VAL A 114 -2.22 -19.12 -3.13
CA VAL A 114 -1.90 -17.76 -3.60
C VAL A 114 -2.62 -16.70 -2.75
N SER A 115 -3.88 -16.93 -2.38
CA SER A 115 -4.64 -16.03 -1.50
C SER A 115 -3.99 -15.91 -0.11
N ASN A 116 -3.55 -17.04 0.45
CA ASN A 116 -2.86 -17.07 1.74
C ASN A 116 -1.50 -16.36 1.65
N LEU A 117 -0.73 -16.61 0.58
CA LEU A 117 0.54 -15.94 0.34
C LEU A 117 0.35 -14.42 0.25
N MET A 118 -0.63 -13.95 -0.53
CA MET A 118 -0.92 -12.52 -0.67
C MET A 118 -1.28 -11.87 0.67
N THR A 119 -2.05 -12.56 1.52
CA THR A 119 -2.41 -12.08 2.86
C THR A 119 -1.18 -11.99 3.76
N ILE A 120 -0.33 -13.02 3.77
CA ILE A 120 0.90 -13.06 4.58
C ILE A 120 1.88 -11.98 4.11
N THR A 121 2.12 -11.86 2.80
CA THR A 121 3.02 -10.84 2.24
C THR A 121 2.53 -9.44 2.53
N SER A 122 1.22 -9.18 2.46
CA SER A 122 0.67 -7.86 2.82
C SER A 122 0.93 -7.52 4.28
N LYS A 123 0.69 -8.46 5.20
CA LYS A 123 0.99 -8.29 6.63
C LYS A 123 2.48 -8.09 6.90
N GLN A 124 3.35 -8.79 6.16
CA GLN A 124 4.80 -8.62 6.28
C GLN A 124 5.22 -7.20 5.90
N VAL A 125 4.72 -6.68 4.78
CA VAL A 125 5.03 -5.31 4.35
C VAL A 125 4.52 -4.27 5.36
N GLU A 126 3.31 -4.46 5.92
CA GLU A 126 2.81 -3.60 6.99
C GLU A 126 3.71 -3.64 8.22
N PHE A 127 4.12 -4.82 8.66
CA PHE A 127 5.02 -4.99 9.80
C PHE A 127 6.37 -4.29 9.56
N ASP A 128 6.99 -4.51 8.40
CA ASP A 128 8.28 -3.90 8.05
C ASP A 128 8.20 -2.37 8.02
N LEU A 129 7.12 -1.80 7.48
CA LEU A 129 6.89 -0.36 7.49
C LEU A 129 6.77 0.20 8.91
N THR A 130 6.03 -0.49 9.78
CA THR A 130 5.88 -0.07 11.18
C THR A 130 7.19 -0.20 11.98
N SER A 131 7.96 -1.28 11.76
CA SER A 131 9.26 -1.50 12.42
C SER A 131 10.27 -0.42 12.04
N THR A 132 10.46 -0.19 10.74
CA THR A 132 11.38 0.85 10.22
C THR A 132 11.01 2.26 10.68
N THR A 133 9.71 2.59 10.69
CA THR A 133 9.24 3.86 11.24
C THR A 133 9.57 4.00 12.73
N MET A 134 9.38 2.93 13.51
CA MET A 134 9.69 2.94 14.94
C MET A 134 11.19 3.05 15.21
N GLU A 135 12.01 2.33 14.47
CA GLU A 135 13.48 2.39 14.54
C GLU A 135 13.99 3.81 14.27
N HIS A 136 13.47 4.48 13.23
CA HIS A 136 13.80 5.87 12.95
C HIS A 136 13.38 6.81 14.09
N ARG A 137 12.19 6.62 14.67
CA ARG A 137 11.73 7.42 15.81
C ARG A 137 12.64 7.24 17.02
N VAL A 138 13.01 6.01 17.35
CA VAL A 138 13.95 5.70 18.45
C VAL A 138 15.29 6.38 18.19
N SER A 139 15.83 6.27 16.97
CA SER A 139 17.10 6.91 16.60
C SER A 139 17.06 8.43 16.81
N VAL A 140 16.01 9.10 16.34
CA VAL A 140 15.85 10.55 16.51
C VAL A 140 15.72 10.93 17.99
N ILE A 141 14.88 10.21 18.74
CA ILE A 141 14.66 10.48 20.17
C ILE A 141 15.96 10.29 20.96
N SER A 142 16.68 9.19 20.73
CA SER A 142 17.96 8.94 21.42
C SER A 142 19.00 10.02 21.14
N ARG A 143 19.06 10.52 19.90
CA ARG A 143 19.95 11.63 19.54
C ARG A 143 19.58 12.91 20.29
N VAL A 144 18.30 13.29 20.27
CA VAL A 144 17.82 14.49 20.98
C VAL A 144 18.04 14.36 22.48
N LEU A 145 17.77 13.18 23.06
CA LEU A 145 17.99 12.92 24.48
C LEU A 145 19.47 13.12 24.85
N SER A 146 20.39 12.58 24.06
CA SER A 146 21.83 12.76 24.28
C SER A 146 22.26 14.24 24.17
N GLU A 147 21.72 14.98 23.21
CA GLU A 147 21.98 16.42 23.06
C GLU A 147 21.47 17.22 24.27
N GLU A 148 20.26 16.91 24.77
CA GLU A 148 19.68 17.57 25.95
C GLU A 148 20.39 17.18 27.25
N GLU A 149 20.81 15.93 27.42
CA GLU A 149 21.63 15.48 28.55
C GLU A 149 22.96 16.25 28.60
N ALA A 150 23.61 16.43 27.43
CA ALA A 150 24.85 17.20 27.35
C ALA A 150 24.62 18.69 27.70
N LYS A 151 23.51 19.29 27.29
CA LYS A 151 23.15 20.68 27.67
C LYS A 151 22.89 20.79 29.17
N LEU A 152 22.15 19.84 29.74
CA LEU A 152 21.86 19.81 31.17
C LEU A 152 23.14 19.68 31.99
N GLN A 153 24.09 18.86 31.54
CA GLN A 153 25.37 18.70 32.21
C GLN A 153 26.17 20.01 32.21
N ARG A 154 26.25 20.71 31.06
CA ARG A 154 26.91 22.03 31.00
C ARG A 154 26.27 23.05 31.94
N LEU A 155 24.94 23.08 32.01
CA LEU A 155 24.23 23.99 32.91
C LEU A 155 24.53 23.68 34.39
N LYS A 156 24.68 22.41 34.76
CA LYS A 156 25.08 22.01 36.11
C LYS A 156 26.49 22.46 36.44
N ASP A 157 27.42 22.26 35.50
CA ASP A 157 28.81 22.66 35.67
C ASP A 157 28.90 24.20 35.86
N GLU A 158 28.20 24.98 35.02
CA GLU A 158 28.09 26.44 35.16
C GLU A 158 27.48 26.87 36.50
N TYR A 159 26.43 26.19 36.97
CA TYR A 159 25.82 26.46 38.27
C TYR A 159 26.81 26.22 39.41
N ASP A 160 27.55 25.12 39.37
CA ASP A 160 28.53 24.79 40.41
C ASP A 160 29.74 25.75 40.40
N ASP A 161 30.14 26.25 39.23
CA ASP A 161 31.14 27.32 39.10
C ASP A 161 30.66 28.62 39.76
N VAL A 162 29.44 29.08 39.43
CA VAL A 162 28.86 30.31 40.00
C VAL A 162 28.67 30.18 41.50
N LYS A 163 28.18 29.02 41.97
CA LYS A 163 28.02 28.74 43.40
C LYS A 163 29.35 28.85 44.14
N ARG A 164 30.44 28.29 43.58
CA ARG A 164 31.77 28.40 44.17
C ARG A 164 32.23 29.86 44.24
N ALA A 165 32.09 30.60 43.14
CA ALA A 165 32.46 32.01 43.09
C ALA A 165 31.69 32.85 44.14
N LEU A 166 30.39 32.60 44.32
CA LEU A 166 29.58 33.28 45.33
C LEU A 166 30.04 32.98 46.76
N VAL A 167 30.39 31.72 47.05
CA VAL A 167 30.91 31.33 48.36
C VAL A 167 32.25 32.01 48.64
N ASP A 168 33.12 32.11 47.63
CA ASP A 168 34.41 32.78 47.77
C ASP A 168 34.24 34.29 47.98
N GLU A 169 33.33 34.94 47.25
CA GLU A 169 32.99 36.36 47.42
C GLU A 169 32.38 36.62 48.81
N ALA A 170 31.47 35.76 49.28
CA ALA A 170 30.91 35.88 50.63
C ALA A 170 31.99 35.78 51.72
N ARG A 171 32.96 34.88 51.56
CA ARG A 171 34.11 34.80 52.48
C ARG A 171 34.98 36.06 52.42
N HIS A 172 35.15 36.64 51.24
CA HIS A 172 35.89 37.88 51.06
C HIS A 172 35.18 39.06 51.75
N ALA A 173 33.86 39.18 51.57
CA ALA A 173 33.04 40.19 52.24
C ALA A 173 33.09 40.08 53.77
N VAL A 174 33.07 38.86 54.33
CA VAL A 174 33.23 38.64 55.78
C VAL A 174 34.60 39.14 56.27
N LYS A 175 35.68 38.85 55.55
CA LYS A 175 37.02 39.33 55.91
C LYS A 175 37.12 40.86 55.84
N LEU A 176 36.52 41.48 54.82
CA LEU A 176 36.45 42.94 54.70
C LEU A 176 35.71 43.55 55.89
N LYS A 177 34.57 42.97 56.27
CA LYS A 177 33.82 43.38 57.46
C LYS A 177 34.66 43.28 58.72
N GLU A 178 35.34 42.14 58.97
CA GLU A 178 36.21 41.97 60.13
C GLU A 178 37.39 42.96 60.16
N CYS A 179 37.95 43.30 58.98
CA CYS A 179 39.00 44.31 58.88
C CYS A 179 38.47 45.71 59.18
N ALA A 180 37.27 46.05 58.68
CA ALA A 180 36.61 47.32 58.96
C ALA A 180 36.25 47.44 60.45
N GLU A 181 35.73 46.39 61.08
CA GLU A 181 35.43 46.34 62.52
C GLU A 181 36.70 46.47 63.38
N ARG A 182 37.83 45.89 62.96
CA ARG A 182 39.13 46.06 63.65
C ARG A 182 39.75 47.44 63.47
N ALA A 183 39.53 48.07 62.31
CA ALA A 183 39.96 49.43 62.05
C ALA A 183 39.01 50.48 62.67
N ALA A 184 37.80 50.06 63.03
CA ALA A 184 36.85 50.90 63.73
C ALA A 184 37.39 51.23 65.14
N PRO A 185 37.50 52.51 65.51
CA PRO A 185 37.99 52.90 66.82
C PRO A 185 37.07 52.36 67.92
N GLU A 186 37.62 51.61 68.87
CA GLU A 186 36.87 51.13 70.04
C GLU A 186 36.29 52.32 70.81
N ASN A 187 34.95 52.35 70.86
CA ASN A 187 34.10 53.26 71.60
C ASN A 187 34.72 54.66 71.78
N HIS A 188 34.86 55.37 70.65
CA HIS A 188 35.14 56.79 70.72
C HIS A 188 33.98 57.45 71.48
N PRO A 189 34.20 58.26 72.53
CA PRO A 189 33.13 58.91 73.32
C PRO A 189 32.24 59.87 72.50
N ALA A 190 32.49 59.97 71.20
CA ALA A 190 31.61 60.64 70.23
C ALA A 190 30.41 59.78 69.82
N PHE A 191 30.50 58.45 69.91
CA PHE A 191 29.40 57.54 69.56
C PHE A 191 28.30 57.51 70.62
N ASP A 192 28.62 57.81 71.88
CA ASP A 192 27.63 57.98 72.98
C ASP A 192 26.72 59.21 72.79
N CYS A 193 27.10 60.13 71.89
CA CYS A 193 26.38 61.36 71.57
C CYS A 193 25.61 61.27 70.24
N LEU A 194 25.60 60.10 69.59
CA LEU A 194 24.86 59.92 68.35
C LEU A 194 23.36 59.73 68.64
N PRO A 195 22.47 60.34 67.85
CA PRO A 195 21.04 60.24 68.08
C PRO A 195 20.47 58.87 67.68
N ASP A 196 19.54 58.37 68.49
CA ASP A 196 18.94 57.02 68.35
C ASP A 196 17.78 56.94 67.34
N SER A 197 17.37 58.08 66.74
CA SER A 197 16.25 58.13 65.80
C SER A 197 16.67 58.53 64.38
N ALA A 198 16.10 57.87 63.36
CA ALA A 198 16.40 58.12 61.95
C ALA A 198 16.14 59.59 61.53
N VAL A 199 15.22 60.28 62.21
CA VAL A 199 14.89 61.69 61.96
C VAL A 199 16.00 62.61 62.45
N GLU A 200 16.54 62.37 63.64
CA GLU A 200 17.65 63.15 64.20
C GLU A 200 18.96 62.88 63.47
N ILE A 201 19.19 61.63 63.02
CA ILE A 201 20.32 61.29 62.14
C ILE A 201 20.23 62.10 60.85
N HIS A 202 19.08 62.17 60.20
CA HIS A 202 18.92 62.97 58.96
C HIS A 202 19.13 64.47 59.19
N ALA A 203 18.63 65.04 60.29
CA ALA A 203 18.85 66.44 60.61
C ALA A 203 20.32 66.75 60.92
N GLN A 204 21.03 65.84 61.61
CA GLN A 204 22.47 65.98 61.83
C GLN A 204 23.27 65.81 60.54
N VAL A 205 22.88 64.87 59.66
CA VAL A 205 23.49 64.72 58.33
C VAL A 205 23.34 66.02 57.55
N GLU A 206 22.16 66.62 57.46
CA GLU A 206 21.97 67.92 56.78
C GLU A 206 22.85 69.03 57.38
N SER A 207 22.90 69.13 58.71
CA SER A 207 23.73 70.12 59.41
C SER A 207 25.23 69.91 59.15
N ILE A 208 25.70 68.66 59.19
CA ILE A 208 27.09 68.28 58.92
C ILE A 208 27.41 68.43 57.43
N THR A 209 26.49 68.14 56.51
CA THR A 209 26.64 68.37 55.06
C THR A 209 26.82 69.87 54.78
N VAL A 210 26.04 70.73 55.44
CA VAL A 210 26.20 72.20 55.35
C VAL A 210 27.53 72.67 55.96
N ALA A 211 27.98 72.04 57.04
CA ALA A 211 29.28 72.33 57.66
C ALA A 211 30.46 71.81 56.82
N LEU A 212 30.33 70.65 56.18
CA LEU A 212 31.32 70.04 55.28
C LEU A 212 31.48 70.83 53.98
N ALA A 213 30.41 71.47 53.49
CA ALA A 213 30.51 72.43 52.38
C ALA A 213 31.47 73.59 52.67
N HIS A 214 31.85 73.81 53.93
CA HIS A 214 32.79 74.84 54.38
C HIS A 214 34.10 74.28 54.97
N PHE A 215 34.30 72.96 54.96
CA PHE A 215 35.45 72.31 55.60
C PHE A 215 36.70 72.34 54.70
N ARG A 216 37.85 72.72 55.26
CA ARG A 216 39.17 72.75 54.59
C ARG A 216 40.17 71.81 55.26
N GLY A 217 39.76 70.55 55.49
CA GLY A 217 40.61 69.48 56.02
C GLY A 217 41.40 68.73 54.94
N ASP A 218 42.24 67.76 55.35
CA ASP A 218 43.10 66.97 54.46
C ASP A 218 42.25 66.11 53.49
N LEU A 219 42.20 66.54 52.23
CA LEU A 219 41.37 65.99 51.14
C LEU A 219 41.56 64.48 50.91
N ARG A 220 42.68 63.92 51.34
CA ARG A 220 43.04 62.51 51.15
C ARG A 220 42.07 61.54 51.84
N VAL A 221 41.44 61.93 52.94
CA VAL A 221 40.44 61.09 53.62
C VAL A 221 39.11 61.08 52.85
N LEU A 222 38.72 62.21 52.27
CA LEU A 222 37.55 62.29 51.39
C LEU A 222 37.76 61.45 50.14
N ASP A 223 38.93 61.53 49.51
CA ASP A 223 39.28 60.68 48.36
C ASP A 223 39.16 59.19 48.70
N THR A 224 39.59 58.76 49.90
CA THR A 224 39.44 57.36 50.33
C THR A 224 38.00 56.95 50.60
N TYR A 225 37.17 57.84 51.15
CA TYR A 225 35.75 57.56 51.38
C TYR A 225 34.95 57.54 50.08
N GLU A 226 35.22 58.46 49.16
CA GLU A 226 34.64 58.47 47.81
C GLU A 226 35.04 57.22 47.02
N GLN A 227 36.31 56.78 47.15
CA GLN A 227 36.79 55.53 46.56
C GLN A 227 36.03 54.31 47.11
N VAL A 228 35.92 54.19 48.44
CA VAL A 228 35.21 53.09 49.10
C VAL A 228 33.71 53.11 48.77
N GLN A 229 33.10 54.29 48.72
CA GLN A 229 31.69 54.44 48.33
C GLN A 229 31.45 53.96 46.89
N LYS A 230 32.36 54.32 45.98
CA LYS A 230 32.30 53.86 44.59
C LYS A 230 32.50 52.35 44.47
N GLU A 231 33.40 51.78 45.26
CA GLU A 231 33.61 50.32 45.32
C GLU A 231 32.38 49.58 45.85
N ILE A 232 31.70 50.14 46.86
CA ILE A 232 30.44 49.60 47.39
C ILE A 232 29.35 49.65 46.31
N GLU A 233 29.17 50.80 45.65
CA GLU A 233 28.18 50.95 44.57
C GLU A 233 28.44 49.99 43.40
N GLU A 234 29.71 49.78 43.02
CA GLU A 234 30.09 48.81 42.00
C GLU A 234 29.82 47.36 42.43
N ALA A 235 30.08 47.03 43.71
CA ALA A 235 29.81 45.72 44.27
C ALA A 235 28.29 45.43 44.36
N GLU A 236 27.49 46.40 44.79
CA GLU A 236 26.03 46.30 44.83
C GLU A 236 25.43 46.15 43.42
N ALA A 237 25.93 46.92 42.45
CA ALA A 237 25.51 46.78 41.05
C ALA A 237 25.88 45.40 40.47
N LYS A 238 27.03 44.85 40.84
CA LYS A 238 27.44 43.49 40.44
C LYS A 238 26.55 42.43 41.09
N LEU A 239 26.21 42.59 42.37
CA LEU A 239 25.30 41.69 43.10
C LEU A 239 23.92 41.68 42.45
N ALA A 240 23.34 42.85 42.18
CA ALA A 240 22.04 42.96 41.53
C ALA A 240 22.01 42.29 40.14
N ARG A 241 23.10 42.40 39.37
CA ARG A 241 23.24 41.69 38.08
C ARG A 241 23.29 40.17 38.25
N MET A 242 24.00 39.68 39.28
CA MET A 242 24.06 38.25 39.59
C MET A 242 22.72 37.71 40.08
N GLU A 243 22.00 38.43 40.93
CA GLU A 243 20.66 38.05 41.39
C GLU A 243 19.67 37.99 40.21
N SER A 244 19.72 38.98 39.32
CA SER A 244 18.92 38.97 38.09
C SER A 244 19.26 37.76 37.21
N SER A 245 20.55 37.45 37.02
CA SER A 245 20.97 36.29 36.21
C SER A 245 20.52 34.96 36.84
N PHE A 246 20.62 34.84 38.17
CA PHE A 246 20.18 33.66 38.92
C PHE A 246 18.67 33.44 38.80
N ALA A 247 17.87 34.50 38.97
CA ALA A 247 16.42 34.43 38.76
C ALA A 247 16.08 33.96 37.33
N THR A 248 16.77 34.51 36.34
CA THR A 248 16.57 34.14 34.93
C THR A 248 16.95 32.67 34.66
N LEU A 249 18.04 32.19 35.25
CA LEU A 249 18.46 30.78 35.14
C LEU A 249 17.47 29.85 35.84
N GLN A 250 16.97 30.23 37.01
CA GLN A 250 15.95 29.48 37.76
C GLN A 250 14.66 29.36 36.93
N ASP A 251 14.22 30.44 36.30
CA ASP A 251 13.05 30.44 35.40
C ASP A 251 13.26 29.54 34.19
N ARG A 252 14.45 29.55 33.59
CA ARG A 252 14.81 28.65 32.48
C ARG A 252 14.82 27.18 32.92
N ILE A 253 15.37 26.87 34.09
CA ILE A 253 15.37 25.51 34.65
C ILE A 253 13.94 25.04 34.91
N ASN A 254 13.09 25.90 35.46
CA ASN A 254 11.68 25.60 35.71
C ASN A 254 10.89 25.42 34.39
N ALA A 255 11.17 26.23 33.37
CA ALA A 255 10.60 26.07 32.04
C ALA A 255 11.00 24.74 31.40
N ILE A 256 12.26 24.31 31.55
CA ILE A 256 12.72 22.99 31.08
C ILE A 256 12.04 21.86 31.86
N LYS A 257 11.88 21.99 33.19
CA LYS A 257 11.15 21.00 34.01
C LYS A 257 9.69 20.86 33.58
N GLU A 258 8.99 21.96 33.32
CA GLU A 258 7.60 21.90 32.84
C GLU A 258 7.52 21.41 31.39
N MET A 259 8.48 21.75 30.51
CA MET A 259 8.58 21.16 29.18
C MET A 259 8.84 19.65 29.22
N ALA A 260 9.68 19.16 30.15
CA ALA A 260 9.94 17.74 30.33
C ALA A 260 8.73 16.96 30.87
N LYS A 261 7.84 17.63 31.60
CA LYS A 261 6.59 17.06 32.13
C LYS A 261 5.54 16.80 31.04
N TRP A 262 5.57 17.56 29.93
CA TRP A 262 4.55 17.48 28.88
C TRP A 262 5.08 17.13 27.48
N GLY A 263 6.40 17.22 27.26
CA GLY A 263 7.15 16.66 26.13
C GLY A 263 6.80 17.16 24.71
N ILE A 264 5.90 18.12 24.56
CA ILE A 264 5.35 18.54 23.24
C ILE A 264 5.08 20.04 23.22
N GLU A 265 5.78 20.78 22.35
CA GLU A 265 5.48 22.19 22.05
C GLU A 265 4.25 22.27 21.12
N ARG A 266 3.14 22.81 21.63
CA ARG A 266 1.89 22.96 20.86
C ARG A 266 1.77 24.39 20.32
N ARG A 267 1.56 24.49 19.00
CA ARG A 267 1.32 25.75 18.30
C ARG A 267 -0.10 25.76 17.73
N ALA A 268 -0.82 26.87 17.90
CA ALA A 268 -2.21 27.01 17.47
C ALA A 268 -2.39 28.23 16.57
N GLN A 269 -3.22 28.08 15.53
CA GLN A 269 -3.63 29.16 14.62
C GLN A 269 -5.15 29.28 14.66
N PHE A 270 -5.66 30.34 15.29
CA PHE A 270 -7.10 30.50 15.54
C PHE A 270 -7.88 31.07 14.35
N ARG A 271 -7.21 31.57 13.31
CA ARG A 271 -7.81 32.08 12.06
C ARG A 271 -6.91 31.77 10.87
N ALA A 272 -7.48 31.52 9.70
CA ALA A 272 -6.72 31.22 8.48
C ALA A 272 -5.69 32.31 8.09
N THR A 273 -5.92 33.56 8.50
CA THR A 273 -5.01 34.70 8.29
C THR A 273 -4.12 35.04 9.50
N GLY A 274 -4.30 34.35 10.64
CA GLY A 274 -3.54 34.59 11.86
C GLY A 274 -2.15 33.96 11.80
N LYS A 275 -1.16 34.54 12.51
CA LYS A 275 0.14 33.88 12.69
C LYS A 275 0.01 32.68 13.63
N LEU A 276 0.80 31.65 13.35
CA LEU A 276 0.93 30.48 14.21
C LEU A 276 1.63 30.90 15.52
N THR A 277 0.93 30.83 16.65
CA THR A 277 1.44 31.24 17.97
C THR A 277 1.69 30.03 18.87
N THR A 278 2.80 30.09 19.62
CA THR A 278 3.12 29.09 20.65
C THR A 278 2.21 29.29 21.85
N MET A 279 1.54 28.21 22.28
CA MET A 279 0.57 28.26 23.38
C MET A 279 1.28 28.49 24.73
N THR A 280 0.71 29.31 25.61
CA THR A 280 1.26 29.54 26.96
C THR A 280 1.09 28.31 27.87
N ALA A 281 1.84 28.21 28.96
CA ALA A 281 1.76 27.08 29.89
C ALA A 281 0.34 26.84 30.45
N GLU A 282 -0.42 27.92 30.68
CA GLU A 282 -1.83 27.85 31.11
C GLU A 282 -2.74 27.27 30.01
N GLU A 283 -2.56 27.71 28.75
CA GLU A 283 -3.30 27.17 27.60
C GLU A 283 -2.93 25.69 27.32
N GLN A 284 -1.67 25.31 27.54
CA GLN A 284 -1.19 23.93 27.39
C GLN A 284 -1.64 23.00 28.51
N SER A 285 -1.87 23.53 29.72
CA SER A 285 -2.36 22.78 30.88
C SER A 285 -3.79 22.26 30.71
N GLY A 286 -4.47 22.67 29.63
CA GLY A 286 -5.84 22.29 29.38
C GLY A 286 -6.74 22.81 30.48
N GLY A 287 -6.58 24.08 30.86
CA GLY A 287 -7.60 24.81 31.62
C GLY A 287 -8.93 24.55 30.94
N GLY A 288 -9.70 23.63 31.51
CA GLY A 288 -10.83 23.01 30.83
C GLY A 288 -11.74 24.11 30.31
N MET A 289 -12.18 23.97 29.06
CA MET A 289 -13.20 24.86 28.55
C MET A 289 -14.39 24.76 29.52
N ASP A 290 -14.86 25.89 30.01
CA ASP A 290 -15.96 25.89 30.98
C ASP A 290 -17.21 25.28 30.33
N ILE A 291 -18.10 24.73 31.16
CA ILE A 291 -19.29 24.00 30.71
C ILE A 291 -20.11 24.80 29.70
N TYR A 292 -20.12 26.13 29.82
CA TYR A 292 -20.86 27.01 28.93
C TYR A 292 -20.23 27.12 27.54
N ASN A 293 -18.90 27.27 27.44
CA ASN A 293 -18.24 27.31 26.14
C ASN A 293 -18.20 25.92 25.47
N GLU A 294 -18.06 24.84 26.23
CA GLU A 294 -18.14 23.47 25.67
C GLU A 294 -19.51 23.21 25.02
N ARG A 295 -20.60 23.66 25.65
CA ARG A 295 -21.94 23.59 25.04
C ARG A 295 -22.06 24.39 23.75
N LYS A 296 -21.51 25.61 23.71
CA LYS A 296 -21.54 26.45 22.50
C LYS A 296 -20.75 25.82 21.36
N VAL A 297 -19.59 25.25 21.66
CA VAL A 297 -18.76 24.54 20.68
C VAL A 297 -19.49 23.31 20.18
N PHE A 298 -20.06 22.49 21.07
CA PHE A 298 -20.87 21.33 20.70
C PHE A 298 -22.04 21.72 19.78
N SER A 299 -22.83 22.73 20.17
CA SER A 299 -23.98 23.20 19.37
C SER A 299 -23.57 23.67 17.96
N ARG A 300 -22.42 24.36 17.84
CA ARG A 300 -21.90 24.80 16.53
C ARG A 300 -21.46 23.61 15.67
N ILE A 301 -20.74 22.66 16.26
CA ILE A 301 -20.27 21.45 15.57
C ILE A 301 -21.46 20.64 15.06
N THR A 302 -22.46 20.41 15.90
CA THR A 302 -23.67 19.66 15.53
C THR A 302 -24.42 20.36 14.40
N LYS A 303 -24.56 21.69 14.44
CA LYS A 303 -25.23 22.45 13.35
C LYS A 303 -24.42 22.47 12.04
N SER A 304 -23.09 22.48 12.11
CA SER A 304 -22.24 22.56 10.91
C SER A 304 -21.95 21.21 10.26
N SER A 305 -22.22 20.11 10.97
CA SER A 305 -21.77 18.76 10.57
C SER A 305 -22.91 17.74 10.44
N CYS A 306 -24.18 18.19 10.57
CA CYS A 306 -25.36 17.33 10.43
C CYS A 306 -26.26 17.81 9.29
N GLY A 307 -26.48 16.94 8.29
CA GLY A 307 -27.25 17.20 7.07
C GLY A 307 -26.72 16.37 5.88
N SER A 308 -27.48 16.28 4.78
CA SER A 308 -27.19 15.37 3.66
C SER A 308 -25.94 15.71 2.81
N GLN A 309 -25.36 16.89 2.99
CA GLN A 309 -24.22 17.42 2.20
C GLN A 309 -23.10 17.98 3.09
N LEU A 310 -23.05 17.60 4.37
CA LEU A 310 -22.09 18.14 5.35
C LEU A 310 -21.02 17.11 5.74
N PRO A 311 -19.81 17.56 6.10
CA PRO A 311 -18.71 16.69 6.49
C PRO A 311 -19.03 15.93 7.79
N GLN A 312 -18.62 14.66 7.85
CA GLN A 312 -18.76 13.84 9.06
C GLN A 312 -17.76 14.29 10.13
N TYR A 313 -18.24 14.51 11.36
CA TYR A 313 -17.41 14.94 12.48
C TYR A 313 -17.43 13.90 13.61
N PHE A 314 -16.25 13.51 14.10
CA PHE A 314 -16.10 12.61 15.25
C PHE A 314 -15.65 13.41 16.47
N LEU A 315 -16.47 13.43 17.52
CA LEU A 315 -16.13 14.03 18.81
C LEU A 315 -15.84 12.94 19.83
N ILE A 316 -14.61 12.88 20.32
CA ILE A 316 -14.22 12.00 21.43
C ILE A 316 -14.03 12.89 22.66
N THR A 317 -14.83 12.66 23.70
CA THR A 317 -14.73 13.41 24.96
C THR A 317 -14.65 12.46 26.16
N PRO A 318 -13.71 12.67 27.10
CA PRO A 318 -13.67 11.93 28.36
C PRO A 318 -14.71 12.42 29.38
N LYS A 319 -15.40 13.55 29.10
CA LYS A 319 -16.43 14.15 29.97
C LYS A 319 -17.76 14.24 29.22
N LEU A 320 -18.79 13.62 29.77
CA LEU A 320 -20.17 13.74 29.27
C LEU A 320 -20.86 14.91 29.97
N ILE A 321 -20.99 16.03 29.26
CA ILE A 321 -21.83 17.15 29.71
C ILE A 321 -23.29 16.72 29.56
N THR A 322 -24.08 16.85 30.63
CA THR A 322 -25.50 16.47 30.62
C THR A 322 -26.34 17.50 29.84
N GLY A 323 -27.49 17.11 29.28
CA GLY A 323 -28.44 18.05 28.66
C GLY A 323 -27.91 18.76 27.41
N LEU A 324 -27.09 18.10 26.59
CA LEU A 324 -26.71 18.58 25.26
C LEU A 324 -27.87 18.37 24.26
N GLU A 325 -28.00 19.28 23.30
CA GLU A 325 -28.97 19.15 22.21
C GLU A 325 -28.35 18.38 21.04
N TYR A 326 -28.86 17.19 20.77
CA TYR A 326 -28.39 16.32 19.69
C TYR A 326 -29.28 16.49 18.45
N HIS A 327 -28.66 16.49 17.26
CA HIS A 327 -29.39 16.41 16.00
C HIS A 327 -29.79 14.94 15.72
N PRO A 328 -30.92 14.64 15.04
CA PRO A 328 -31.33 13.27 14.70
C PRO A 328 -30.26 12.43 13.99
N ASP A 329 -29.40 13.06 13.20
CA ASP A 329 -28.29 12.40 12.49
C ASP A 329 -27.07 12.10 13.39
N THR A 330 -27.08 12.57 14.64
CA THR A 330 -25.96 12.37 15.56
C THR A 330 -25.97 10.96 16.13
N LYS A 331 -24.87 10.22 15.97
CA LYS A 331 -24.67 8.92 16.61
C LYS A 331 -23.76 9.07 17.82
N VAL A 332 -24.24 8.61 18.97
CA VAL A 332 -23.45 8.58 20.22
C VAL A 332 -22.91 7.18 20.44
N LEU A 333 -21.59 7.07 20.58
CA LEU A 333 -20.91 5.83 20.91
C LEU A 333 -20.30 5.99 22.30
N VAL A 334 -20.67 5.10 23.22
CA VAL A 334 -20.13 5.07 24.58
C VAL A 334 -19.11 3.95 24.65
N ILE A 335 -17.83 4.32 24.86
CA ILE A 335 -16.75 3.36 25.00
C ILE A 335 -16.44 3.24 26.50
N LEU A 336 -16.83 2.12 27.08
CA LEU A 336 -16.45 1.75 28.44
C LEU A 336 -15.30 0.76 28.33
N ASN A 337 -14.22 0.92 29.11
CA ASN A 337 -13.09 -0.02 29.13
C ASN A 337 -12.73 -0.46 30.57
N GLY A 338 -13.76 -0.69 31.40
CA GLY A 338 -13.60 -1.08 32.80
C GLY A 338 -13.70 -2.60 33.02
N PRO A 339 -13.12 -3.13 34.12
CA PRO A 339 -13.15 -4.56 34.45
C PRO A 339 -14.56 -5.10 34.75
N TYR A 340 -15.54 -4.22 34.99
CA TYR A 340 -16.94 -4.56 35.26
C TYR A 340 -17.87 -4.18 34.09
N ASN A 341 -17.32 -4.08 32.88
CA ASN A 341 -18.12 -3.78 31.69
C ASN A 341 -19.10 -4.90 31.37
N ILE A 342 -20.26 -4.50 30.88
CA ILE A 342 -21.28 -5.39 30.34
C ILE A 342 -20.92 -5.70 28.89
N LEU A 343 -21.12 -6.95 28.45
CA LEU A 343 -20.91 -7.32 27.05
C LEU A 343 -21.95 -6.63 26.16
N GLN A 344 -21.58 -6.26 24.92
CA GLN A 344 -22.50 -5.60 23.99
C GLN A 344 -23.81 -6.39 23.76
N ALA A 345 -23.75 -7.72 23.81
CA ALA A 345 -24.90 -8.61 23.66
C ALA A 345 -25.88 -8.58 24.86
N GLU A 346 -25.39 -8.16 26.02
CA GLU A 346 -26.15 -8.03 27.27
C GLU A 346 -26.66 -6.58 27.48
N TRP A 347 -26.32 -5.67 26.55
CA TRP A 347 -26.71 -4.27 26.61
C TRP A 347 -28.13 -4.04 26.08
N ASP A 348 -29.07 -3.88 27.00
CA ASP A 348 -30.48 -3.57 26.70
C ASP A 348 -30.82 -2.12 27.03
N VAL A 349 -30.83 -1.27 26.00
CA VAL A 349 -31.13 0.16 26.11
C VAL A 349 -32.53 0.40 26.66
N ASP A 350 -33.52 -0.37 26.23
CA ASP A 350 -34.92 -0.16 26.62
C ASP A 350 -35.12 -0.43 28.11
N THR A 351 -34.50 -1.49 28.62
CA THR A 351 -34.49 -1.79 30.07
C THR A 351 -33.80 -0.67 30.87
N PHE A 352 -32.69 -0.12 30.38
CA PHE A 352 -32.00 1.00 31.05
C PHE A 352 -32.85 2.28 31.08
N VAL A 353 -33.49 2.63 29.97
CA VAL A 353 -34.38 3.80 29.88
C VAL A 353 -35.59 3.61 30.81
N ALA A 354 -36.21 2.43 30.81
CA ALA A 354 -37.34 2.12 31.67
C ALA A 354 -36.98 2.18 33.17
N LYS A 355 -35.78 1.71 33.56
CA LYS A 355 -35.29 1.86 34.95
C LYS A 355 -35.07 3.32 35.33
N ARG A 356 -34.53 4.14 34.41
CA ARG A 356 -34.31 5.57 34.66
C ARG A 356 -35.61 6.35 34.79
N GLN A 357 -36.62 6.05 33.98
CA GLN A 357 -37.95 6.67 34.07
C GLN A 357 -38.68 6.34 35.37
N LYS A 358 -38.28 5.30 36.10
CA LYS A 358 -38.79 4.98 37.45
C LYS A 358 -38.05 5.70 38.57
N LEU A 359 -36.90 6.30 38.28
CA LEU A 359 -36.05 7.02 39.25
C LEU A 359 -36.24 8.54 39.18
N ILE A 360 -36.92 9.03 38.14
CA ILE A 360 -37.38 10.42 37.96
C ILE A 360 -38.87 10.43 38.28
#